data_AF-A0A9C8WTN7-F1
#
_entry.id   AF-A0A9C8WTN7-F1
#
_cell.length_a   1.000
_cell.length_b   1.000
_cell.length_c   1.000
_cell.angle_alpha   90.00
_cell.angle_beta   90.00
_cell.angle_gamma   90.00
#
_symmetry.space_group_name_H-M   'P 1'
#
loop_
_entity.id
_entity.type
_entity.pdbx_description
1 polymer ?
#
loop_
_entity_poly.entity_id
_entity_poly.type
_entity_poly.pdbx_seq_one_letter_code
_entity_poly.pdbx_strand_id
1 'polypeptide(L)'
;MAKEIPSGAGEFRLPSTDQPFVLGTVVTAVGPVPQIGSELFWRDLRGRYLVRWNIGRDCYSVEPGLYALGHPRDDSPVMVTANYKLTFDLLRQTLSGRDLWILVLDTKGINVWCAAGKGTFGTEELLDRIQASRLAEVVSHRRLIVPQLGAPGLAAFEIQKYAGFRVVYGPVLMEDLPAFLENDCRATPEMRIKKFPLKERLVLVPVEVMQGLQQGIPLMLFFLLVAGLAGDGPFLNAALVHGLPPALSVLTGIIAGTIVTPILLPWIPGRPFSVKGALAGLVLFFLVFIVSGADGSGYFMLEPISWLLITLAVSSWLGMAFTGASTFTSLNGVRKEMLRAMPAQFAGLVLGIGLWGASFWLG
;
A
#
# COMPACT_ATOMS: atom_id res chain seq x y z
N MET A 1 -35.80 16.90 3.49
CA MET A 1 -35.86 15.64 2.73
C MET A 1 -34.45 15.10 2.63
N ALA A 2 -34.15 14.05 3.39
CA ALA A 2 -32.89 13.32 3.28
C ALA A 2 -32.79 12.75 1.86
N LYS A 3 -31.64 12.92 1.23
CA LYS A 3 -31.35 12.21 -0.03
C LYS A 3 -31.36 10.72 0.34
N GLU A 4 -32.21 9.92 -0.30
CA GLU A 4 -32.23 8.48 -0.08
C GLU A 4 -30.82 7.93 -0.30
N ILE A 5 -30.27 7.34 0.75
CA ILE A 5 -28.96 6.70 0.78
C ILE A 5 -29.02 5.56 -0.26
N PRO A 6 -28.04 5.45 -1.17
CA PRO A 6 -28.07 4.43 -2.21
C PRO A 6 -28.22 3.03 -1.61
N SER A 7 -29.28 2.33 -2.02
CA SER A 7 -29.58 0.96 -1.61
C SER A 7 -28.47 0.01 -2.08
N GLY A 8 -27.67 -0.50 -1.14
CA GLY A 8 -26.58 -1.42 -1.46
C GLY A 8 -25.58 -1.75 -0.35
N ALA A 9 -25.65 -1.12 0.83
CA ALA A 9 -24.87 -1.57 1.98
C ALA A 9 -25.61 -2.71 2.69
N GLY A 10 -24.98 -3.88 2.83
CA GLY A 10 -25.51 -4.98 3.65
C GLY A 10 -25.89 -4.51 5.05
N GLU A 11 -26.80 -5.23 5.71
CA GLU A 11 -27.29 -4.92 7.06
C GLU A 11 -26.18 -4.35 7.96
N PHE A 12 -26.29 -3.06 8.26
CA PHE A 12 -25.35 -2.37 9.11
C PHE A 12 -25.44 -2.96 10.52
N ARG A 13 -24.31 -3.46 11.04
CA ARG A 13 -24.21 -4.04 12.39
C ARG A 13 -23.13 -3.30 13.17
N LEU A 14 -23.39 -3.10 14.46
CA LEU A 14 -22.35 -2.68 15.40
C LEU A 14 -21.21 -3.72 15.39
N PRO A 15 -19.96 -3.30 15.64
CA PRO A 15 -18.86 -4.26 15.65
C PRO A 15 -19.07 -5.32 16.74
N SER A 16 -18.71 -6.55 16.41
CA SER A 16 -18.80 -7.69 17.31
C SER A 16 -17.83 -7.55 18.48
N THR A 17 -18.26 -8.06 19.64
CA THR A 17 -17.44 -8.13 20.85
C THR A 17 -16.44 -9.28 20.84
N ASP A 18 -16.56 -10.20 19.87
CA ASP A 18 -15.76 -11.43 19.77
C ASP A 18 -14.40 -11.20 19.08
N GLN A 19 -14.11 -9.95 18.69
CA GLN A 19 -12.83 -9.61 18.09
C GLN A 19 -11.68 -9.71 19.11
N PRO A 20 -10.50 -10.23 18.71
CA PRO A 20 -9.45 -10.64 19.64
C PRO A 20 -8.77 -9.49 20.42
N PHE A 21 -9.03 -8.24 20.06
CA PHE A 21 -8.49 -7.04 20.71
C PHE A 21 -9.54 -6.26 21.52
N VAL A 22 -10.77 -6.77 21.58
CA VAL A 22 -11.85 -6.24 22.42
C VAL A 22 -11.68 -6.81 23.82
N LEU A 23 -11.67 -5.93 24.81
CA LEU A 23 -11.51 -6.25 26.24
C LEU A 23 -12.84 -6.37 26.97
N GLY A 24 -13.89 -5.72 26.44
CA GLY A 24 -15.19 -5.64 27.09
C GLY A 24 -16.13 -4.72 26.32
N THR A 25 -17.08 -4.11 27.02
CA THR A 25 -18.01 -3.14 26.43
C THR A 25 -18.17 -1.93 27.34
N VAL A 26 -18.37 -0.76 26.73
CA VAL A 26 -18.80 0.46 27.42
C VAL A 26 -20.28 0.66 27.12
N VAL A 27 -21.09 0.82 28.16
CA VAL A 27 -22.52 1.08 28.01
C VAL A 27 -22.73 2.53 27.61
N THR A 28 -23.44 2.74 26.51
CA THR A 28 -23.76 4.07 25.99
C THR A 28 -25.27 4.22 25.82
N ALA A 29 -25.74 5.42 25.48
CA ALA A 29 -27.14 5.69 25.16
C ALA A 29 -27.68 4.80 24.02
N VAL A 30 -26.80 4.31 23.14
CA VAL A 30 -27.17 3.54 21.95
C VAL A 30 -26.96 2.03 22.12
N GLY A 31 -26.53 1.58 23.30
CA GLY A 31 -26.22 0.20 23.62
C GLY A 31 -24.76 -0.04 24.00
N PRO A 32 -24.34 -1.32 24.14
CA PRO A 32 -22.95 -1.66 24.43
C PRO A 32 -22.05 -1.40 23.21
N VAL A 33 -20.99 -0.63 23.42
CA VAL A 33 -19.94 -0.37 22.41
C VAL A 33 -18.68 -1.17 22.77
N PRO A 34 -18.04 -1.87 21.83
CA PRO A 34 -16.82 -2.63 22.13
C PRO A 34 -15.71 -1.75 22.69
N GLN A 35 -15.18 -2.15 23.85
CA GLN A 35 -14.04 -1.51 24.50
C GLN A 35 -12.75 -2.19 24.05
N ILE A 36 -11.76 -1.41 23.60
CA ILE A 36 -10.49 -1.91 23.11
C ILE A 36 -9.32 -1.42 23.98
N GLY A 37 -8.26 -2.22 24.05
CA GLY A 37 -6.99 -1.81 24.67
C GLY A 37 -6.07 -1.07 23.71
N SER A 38 -5.13 -0.28 24.23
CA SER A 38 -4.03 0.31 23.45
C SER A 38 -2.87 -0.67 23.25
N GLU A 39 -2.74 -1.67 24.11
CA GLU A 39 -1.67 -2.68 24.05
C GLU A 39 -1.88 -3.67 22.91
N LEU A 40 -0.79 -3.99 22.22
CA LEU A 40 -0.82 -4.93 21.10
C LEU A 40 -0.49 -6.33 21.59
N PHE A 41 -1.35 -7.28 21.25
CA PHE A 41 -1.12 -8.68 21.57
C PHE A 41 -0.17 -9.32 20.56
N TRP A 42 0.40 -10.48 20.89
CA TRP A 42 1.26 -11.24 19.99
C TRP A 42 0.63 -11.51 18.62
N ARG A 43 -0.69 -11.74 18.58
CA ARG A 43 -1.45 -11.92 17.32
C ARG A 43 -1.43 -10.66 16.45
N ASP A 44 -1.51 -9.48 17.05
CA ASP A 44 -1.43 -8.19 16.35
C ASP A 44 -0.03 -7.97 15.78
N LEU A 45 1.01 -8.22 16.59
CA LEU A 45 2.41 -8.10 16.18
C LEU A 45 2.77 -9.07 15.05
N ARG A 46 2.33 -10.33 15.16
CA ARG A 46 2.50 -11.33 14.11
C ARG A 46 1.77 -10.92 12.83
N GLY A 47 0.53 -10.47 12.92
CA GLY A 47 -0.24 -9.99 11.77
C GLY A 47 0.45 -8.82 11.07
N ARG A 48 0.88 -7.82 11.85
CA ARG A 48 1.68 -6.67 11.37
C ARG A 48 2.92 -7.11 10.60
N TYR A 49 3.63 -8.13 11.07
CA TYR A 49 4.80 -8.67 10.37
C TYR A 49 4.39 -9.38 9.07
N LEU A 50 3.43 -10.31 9.14
CA LEU A 50 2.98 -11.11 7.99
C LEU A 50 2.47 -10.25 6.82
N VAL A 51 1.72 -9.19 7.09
CA VAL A 51 1.21 -8.30 6.02
C VAL A 51 2.31 -7.50 5.32
N ARG A 52 3.49 -7.34 5.95
CA ARG A 52 4.68 -6.78 5.30
C ARG A 52 5.32 -7.76 4.33
N TRP A 53 5.09 -9.05 4.51
CA TRP A 53 5.53 -10.12 3.61
C TRP A 53 4.41 -10.57 2.64
N ASN A 54 3.39 -9.74 2.45
CA ASN A 54 2.23 -10.04 1.59
C ASN A 54 1.40 -11.27 2.03
N ILE A 55 1.52 -11.72 3.29
CA ILE A 55 0.79 -12.89 3.81
C ILE A 55 -0.48 -12.40 4.53
N GLY A 56 -1.66 -12.84 4.05
CA GLY A 56 -2.96 -12.49 4.64
C GLY A 56 -3.31 -11.00 4.55
N ARG A 57 -2.67 -10.27 3.63
CA ARG A 57 -2.78 -8.80 3.51
C ARG A 57 -4.19 -8.36 3.11
N ASP A 58 -4.83 -9.08 2.18
CA ASP A 58 -6.11 -8.68 1.57
C ASP A 58 -7.31 -8.82 2.52
N CYS A 59 -7.16 -9.60 3.60
CA CYS A 59 -8.18 -9.80 4.63
C CYS A 59 -7.78 -9.24 6.00
N TYR A 60 -6.73 -8.40 6.07
CA TYR A 60 -6.26 -7.84 7.33
C TYR A 60 -7.04 -6.59 7.75
N SER A 61 -8.29 -6.78 8.14
CA SER A 61 -9.23 -5.72 8.50
C SER A 61 -9.85 -5.91 9.89
N VAL A 62 -10.42 -4.84 10.42
CA VAL A 62 -11.32 -4.86 11.59
C VAL A 62 -12.76 -4.60 11.15
N GLU A 63 -13.74 -4.93 11.97
CA GLU A 63 -15.13 -4.62 11.66
C GLU A 63 -15.36 -3.09 11.69
N PRO A 64 -16.01 -2.49 10.68
CA PRO A 64 -16.36 -1.07 10.69
C PRO A 64 -17.34 -0.73 11.82
N GLY A 65 -17.25 0.47 12.38
CA GLY A 65 -18.17 0.96 13.41
C GLY A 65 -17.46 1.71 14.54
N LEU A 66 -18.17 1.89 15.65
CA LEU A 66 -17.70 2.68 16.79
C LEU A 66 -17.02 1.77 17.83
N TYR A 67 -15.86 2.20 18.33
CA TYR A 67 -15.10 1.55 19.39
C TYR A 67 -14.75 2.55 20.48
N ALA A 68 -14.67 2.07 21.72
CA ALA A 68 -14.21 2.82 22.88
C ALA A 68 -12.75 2.45 23.20
N LEU A 69 -11.82 3.40 23.12
CA LEU A 69 -10.47 3.24 23.65
C LEU A 69 -10.46 3.75 25.09
N GLY A 70 -10.12 2.90 26.05
CA GLY A 70 -10.21 3.25 27.47
C GLY A 70 -11.66 3.39 27.94
N HIS A 71 -11.95 4.42 28.74
CA HIS A 71 -13.27 4.72 29.30
C HIS A 71 -13.77 6.10 28.82
N PRO A 72 -14.05 6.25 27.51
CA PRO A 72 -14.48 7.53 26.96
C PRO A 72 -15.81 7.98 27.56
N ARG A 73 -15.90 9.29 27.78
CA ARG A 73 -17.12 9.99 28.19
C ARG A 73 -17.79 10.61 26.96
N ASP A 74 -18.93 11.26 27.16
CA ASP A 74 -19.65 11.97 26.11
C ASP A 74 -18.90 13.21 25.58
N ASP A 75 -17.99 13.78 26.38
CA ASP A 75 -17.10 14.89 26.01
C ASP A 75 -15.77 14.44 25.38
N SER A 76 -15.49 13.13 25.35
CA SER A 76 -14.26 12.56 24.79
C SER A 76 -14.16 12.75 23.26
N PRO A 77 -12.95 12.95 22.71
CA PRO A 77 -12.75 13.18 21.29
C PRO A 77 -13.12 11.95 20.44
N VAL A 78 -13.59 12.22 19.21
CA VAL A 78 -13.90 11.18 18.22
C VAL A 78 -12.84 11.19 17.12
N MET A 79 -12.10 10.09 17.01
CA MET A 79 -11.09 9.82 15.98
C MET A 79 -11.71 8.99 14.86
N VAL A 80 -11.56 9.42 13.60
CA VAL A 80 -12.01 8.67 12.43
C VAL A 80 -10.82 7.93 11.81
N THR A 81 -10.99 6.67 11.43
CA THR A 81 -9.94 5.87 10.79
C THR A 81 -10.48 4.86 9.79
N ALA A 82 -9.57 4.22 9.07
CA ALA A 82 -9.86 3.16 8.10
C ALA A 82 -9.90 1.78 8.79
N ASN A 83 -10.67 0.83 8.26
CA ASN A 83 -10.76 -0.54 8.78
C ASN A 83 -9.56 -1.44 8.44
N TYR A 84 -8.49 -0.92 7.85
CA TYR A 84 -7.24 -1.68 7.73
C TYR A 84 -6.62 -1.89 9.12
N LYS A 85 -6.51 -3.15 9.56
CA LYS A 85 -6.17 -3.47 10.95
C LYS A 85 -4.82 -2.90 11.38
N LEU A 86 -3.83 -2.81 10.48
CA LEU A 86 -2.56 -2.18 10.79
C LEU A 86 -2.70 -0.67 11.10
N THR A 87 -3.56 0.04 10.37
CA THR A 87 -3.85 1.46 10.64
C THR A 87 -4.57 1.63 11.97
N PHE A 88 -5.55 0.78 12.24
CA PHE A 88 -6.30 0.77 13.51
C PHE A 88 -5.38 0.47 14.71
N ASP A 89 -4.54 -0.56 14.62
CA ASP A 89 -3.61 -0.95 15.69
C ASP A 89 -2.58 0.14 15.98
N LEU A 90 -2.08 0.84 14.96
CA LEU A 90 -1.18 1.98 15.16
C LEU A 90 -1.89 3.13 15.86
N LEU A 91 -3.14 3.45 15.49
CA LEU A 91 -3.91 4.51 16.12
C LEU A 91 -4.14 4.27 17.61
N ARG A 92 -4.66 3.08 17.98
CA ARG A 92 -4.93 2.74 19.39
C ARG A 92 -3.65 2.66 20.22
N GLN A 93 -2.55 2.19 19.63
CA GLN A 93 -1.24 2.16 20.30
C GLN A 93 -0.70 3.56 20.57
N THR A 94 -0.77 4.46 19.57
CA THR A 94 -0.24 5.82 19.71
C THR A 94 -1.02 6.66 20.73
N LEU A 95 -2.30 6.36 20.92
CA LEU A 95 -3.16 7.06 21.89
C LEU A 95 -3.29 6.30 23.22
N SER A 96 -2.29 5.50 23.58
CA SER A 96 -2.25 4.80 24.87
C SER A 96 -2.39 5.77 26.05
N GLY A 97 -3.18 5.36 27.05
CA GLY A 97 -3.46 6.18 28.24
C GLY A 97 -4.49 7.29 28.02
N ARG A 98 -5.21 7.30 26.89
CA ARG A 98 -6.27 8.28 26.60
C ARG A 98 -7.62 7.60 26.40
N ASP A 99 -8.67 8.31 26.84
CA ASP A 99 -10.05 7.89 26.71
C ASP A 99 -10.71 8.59 25.52
N LEU A 100 -11.03 7.83 24.47
CA LEU A 100 -11.56 8.38 23.22
C LEU A 100 -12.43 7.40 22.43
N TRP A 101 -13.24 7.95 21.54
CA TRP A 101 -14.06 7.21 20.59
C TRP A 101 -13.30 7.03 19.28
N ILE A 102 -13.31 5.82 18.71
CA ILE A 102 -12.76 5.54 17.38
C ILE A 102 -13.89 5.10 16.45
N LEU A 103 -14.18 5.93 15.45
CA LEU A 103 -15.11 5.63 14.37
C LEU A 103 -14.34 5.05 13.17
N VAL A 104 -14.55 3.77 12.91
CA VAL A 104 -13.86 3.02 11.85
C VAL A 104 -14.75 2.95 10.61
N LEU A 105 -14.25 3.45 9.48
CA LEU A 105 -14.92 3.40 8.17
C LEU A 105 -14.63 2.09 7.43
N ASP A 106 -15.60 1.61 6.65
CA ASP A 106 -15.43 0.44 5.78
C ASP A 106 -14.63 0.77 4.50
N THR A 107 -13.31 0.73 4.66
CA THR A 107 -12.37 0.94 3.57
C THR A 107 -11.96 -0.34 2.85
N LYS A 108 -12.68 -1.46 3.06
CA LYS A 108 -12.36 -2.79 2.49
C LYS A 108 -10.93 -3.26 2.80
N GLY A 109 -10.46 -2.98 4.03
CA GLY A 109 -9.11 -3.35 4.46
C GLY A 109 -7.99 -2.52 3.83
N ILE A 110 -8.29 -1.34 3.28
CA ILE A 110 -7.30 -0.44 2.67
C ILE A 110 -6.96 0.70 3.62
N ASN A 111 -5.69 1.10 3.68
CA ASN A 111 -5.26 2.24 4.52
C ASN A 111 -5.92 3.57 4.10
N VAL A 112 -5.86 4.57 4.99
CA VAL A 112 -6.53 5.88 4.81
C VAL A 112 -6.19 6.55 3.48
N TRP A 113 -4.91 6.70 3.13
CA TRP A 113 -4.51 7.46 1.94
C TRP A 113 -4.99 6.78 0.65
N CYS A 114 -4.75 5.48 0.52
CA CYS A 114 -5.17 4.71 -0.64
C CYS A 114 -6.71 4.64 -0.73
N ALA A 115 -7.40 4.49 0.40
CA ALA A 115 -8.85 4.45 0.45
C ALA A 115 -9.49 5.81 0.11
N ALA A 116 -8.89 6.91 0.56
CA ALA A 116 -9.36 8.27 0.23
C ALA A 116 -9.19 8.55 -1.26
N GLY A 117 -8.05 8.17 -1.84
CA GLY A 117 -7.82 8.30 -3.29
C GLY A 117 -8.76 7.44 -4.15
N LYS A 118 -9.23 6.30 -3.62
CA LYS A 118 -10.22 5.42 -4.27
C LYS A 118 -11.69 5.76 -3.95
N GLY A 119 -11.93 6.62 -2.95
CA GLY A 119 -13.27 7.03 -2.51
C GLY A 119 -13.92 6.17 -1.42
N THR A 120 -13.31 5.07 -0.97
CA THR A 120 -13.89 4.23 0.11
C THR A 120 -13.68 4.83 1.50
N PHE A 121 -12.65 5.65 1.69
CA PHE A 121 -12.59 6.59 2.82
C PHE A 121 -13.22 7.91 2.35
N GLY A 122 -14.55 7.90 2.23
CA GLY A 122 -15.33 8.91 1.51
C GLY A 122 -16.38 9.60 2.35
N THR A 123 -16.92 10.72 1.85
CA THR A 123 -18.00 11.48 2.50
C THR A 123 -19.23 10.63 2.79
N GLU A 124 -19.69 9.83 1.82
CA GLU A 124 -20.88 8.99 1.95
C GLU A 124 -20.70 7.95 3.05
N GLU A 125 -19.59 7.19 3.02
CA GLU A 125 -19.29 6.20 4.05
C GLU A 125 -19.15 6.83 5.45
N LEU A 126 -18.56 8.02 5.56
CA LEU A 126 -18.48 8.72 6.85
C LEU A 126 -19.87 9.14 7.36
N LEU A 127 -20.75 9.66 6.49
CA LEU A 127 -22.13 10.00 6.87
C LEU A 127 -22.90 8.76 7.34
N ASP A 128 -22.79 7.67 6.59
CA ASP A 128 -23.43 6.40 6.91
C ASP A 128 -22.94 5.87 8.26
N ARG A 129 -21.62 5.89 8.51
CA ARG A 129 -21.07 5.46 9.80
C ARG A 129 -21.53 6.34 10.96
N ILE A 130 -21.61 7.66 10.79
CA ILE A 130 -22.10 8.58 11.84
C ILE A 130 -23.54 8.25 12.19
N GLN A 131 -24.41 8.12 11.19
CA GLN A 131 -25.83 7.86 11.38
C GLN A 131 -26.04 6.51 12.07
N ALA A 132 -25.37 5.49 11.56
CA ALA A 132 -25.66 4.13 11.94
C ALA A 132 -24.99 3.71 13.26
N SER A 133 -23.89 4.36 13.64
CA SER A 133 -23.38 4.32 15.03
C SER A 133 -24.18 5.20 16.00
N ARG A 134 -25.15 5.98 15.50
CA ARG A 134 -25.91 6.97 16.27
C ARG A 134 -24.98 7.87 17.10
N LEU A 135 -23.85 8.26 16.51
CA LEU A 135 -22.77 8.97 17.21
C LEU A 135 -23.26 10.26 17.89
N ALA A 136 -24.27 10.91 17.29
CA ALA A 136 -24.89 12.12 17.83
C ALA A 136 -25.52 11.95 19.23
N GLU A 137 -25.90 10.72 19.60
CA GLU A 137 -26.45 10.34 20.91
C GLU A 137 -25.36 9.88 21.89
N VAL A 138 -24.18 9.49 21.39
CA VAL A 138 -23.05 9.01 22.20
C VAL A 138 -22.19 10.16 22.72
N VAL A 139 -22.01 11.21 21.91
CA VAL A 139 -21.19 12.38 22.28
C VAL A 139 -21.99 13.66 22.38
N SER A 140 -21.66 14.49 23.37
CA SER A 140 -22.29 15.78 23.64
C SER A 140 -21.87 16.87 22.66
N HIS A 141 -20.78 16.65 21.92
CA HIS A 141 -20.22 17.58 20.96
C HIS A 141 -20.47 17.18 19.49
N ARG A 142 -20.12 18.06 18.55
CA ARG A 142 -20.22 17.81 17.10
C ARG A 142 -18.88 18.03 16.38
N ARG A 143 -17.82 17.37 16.83
CA ARG A 143 -16.47 17.45 16.26
C ARG A 143 -15.93 16.06 15.93
N LEU A 144 -15.37 15.89 14.74
CA LEU A 144 -14.68 14.68 14.27
C LEU A 144 -13.23 15.02 13.94
N ILE A 145 -12.30 14.22 14.44
CA ILE A 145 -10.88 14.33 14.10
C ILE A 145 -10.59 13.29 13.04
N VAL A 146 -10.29 13.74 11.82
CA VAL A 146 -9.99 12.88 10.67
C VAL A 146 -8.50 12.96 10.32
N PRO A 147 -7.89 11.93 9.71
CA PRO A 147 -6.49 11.99 9.31
C PRO A 147 -6.30 12.99 8.16
N GLN A 148 -5.16 13.71 8.13
CA GLN A 148 -4.86 14.67 7.06
C GLN A 148 -4.93 14.05 5.66
N LEU A 149 -4.39 12.84 5.53
CA LEU A 149 -4.32 12.08 4.28
C LEU A 149 -5.69 11.52 3.83
N GLY A 150 -6.75 11.70 4.64
CA GLY A 150 -8.13 11.40 4.24
C GLY A 150 -8.81 12.52 3.45
N ALA A 151 -8.24 13.74 3.42
CA ALA A 151 -8.86 14.92 2.82
C ALA A 151 -9.32 14.75 1.36
N PRO A 152 -8.58 14.05 0.45
CA PRO A 152 -9.02 13.89 -0.93
C PRO A 152 -10.36 13.17 -1.11
N GLY A 153 -10.77 12.35 -0.14
CA GLY A 153 -12.05 11.62 -0.18
C GLY A 153 -13.18 12.29 0.60
N LEU A 154 -12.89 13.34 1.37
CA LEU A 154 -13.83 13.93 2.33
C LEU A 154 -14.24 15.37 1.99
N ALA A 155 -15.54 15.56 1.78
CA ALA A 155 -16.16 16.87 1.67
C ALA A 155 -16.65 17.35 3.05
N ALA A 156 -15.79 18.02 3.81
CA ALA A 156 -16.08 18.47 5.18
C ALA A 156 -17.37 19.33 5.29
N PHE A 157 -17.68 20.12 4.26
CA PHE A 157 -18.91 20.93 4.24
C PHE A 157 -20.17 20.07 4.14
N GLU A 158 -20.13 18.92 3.46
CA GLU A 158 -21.26 18.00 3.37
C GLU A 158 -21.48 17.27 4.70
N ILE A 159 -20.41 16.84 5.37
CA ILE A 159 -20.49 16.26 6.72
C ILE A 159 -21.16 17.25 7.68
N GLN A 160 -20.75 18.52 7.66
CA GLN A 160 -21.37 19.56 8.49
C GLN A 160 -22.84 19.79 8.13
N LYS A 161 -23.17 19.81 6.83
CA LYS A 161 -24.52 20.06 6.33
C LYS A 161 -25.49 18.93 6.68
N TYR A 162 -25.09 17.68 6.52
CA TYR A 162 -25.98 16.52 6.62
C TYR A 162 -25.95 15.84 7.99
N ALA A 163 -24.80 15.83 8.68
CA ALA A 163 -24.66 15.20 9.98
C ALA A 163 -24.45 16.21 11.14
N GLY A 164 -24.23 17.49 10.83
CA GLY A 164 -23.98 18.52 11.84
C GLY A 164 -22.59 18.48 12.47
N PHE A 165 -21.74 17.53 12.08
CA PHE A 165 -20.38 17.36 12.62
C PHE A 165 -19.35 18.21 11.88
N ARG A 166 -18.56 18.96 12.65
CA ARG A 166 -17.40 19.69 12.16
C ARG A 166 -16.21 18.76 12.04
N VAL A 167 -15.64 18.69 10.83
CA VAL A 167 -14.42 17.93 10.55
C VAL A 167 -13.19 18.79 10.90
N VAL A 168 -12.27 18.20 11.68
CA VAL A 168 -10.96 18.76 12.00
C VAL A 168 -9.90 17.79 11.48
N TYR A 169 -9.02 18.28 10.62
CA TYR A 169 -7.92 17.47 10.09
C TYR A 169 -6.76 17.42 11.09
N GLY A 170 -6.51 16.23 11.63
CA GLY A 170 -5.37 15.91 12.47
C GLY A 170 -4.04 15.88 11.70
N PRO A 171 -2.93 15.56 12.36
CA PRO A 171 -1.59 15.53 11.77
C PRO A 171 -1.45 14.48 10.65
N VAL A 172 -0.37 14.58 9.88
CA VAL A 172 0.00 13.57 8.87
C VAL A 172 0.54 12.31 9.54
N LEU A 173 1.30 12.45 10.61
CA LEU A 173 1.88 11.35 11.36
C LEU A 173 1.07 11.09 12.62
N MET A 174 0.84 9.81 12.93
CA MET A 174 0.08 9.44 14.14
C MET A 174 0.84 9.84 15.41
N GLU A 175 2.17 9.80 15.41
CA GLU A 175 3.01 10.17 16.57
C GLU A 175 2.81 11.62 17.04
N ASP A 176 2.32 12.50 16.18
CA ASP A 176 2.00 13.88 16.53
C ASP A 176 0.61 14.03 17.18
N LEU A 177 -0.22 12.98 17.19
CA LEU A 177 -1.59 13.04 17.71
C LEU A 177 -1.69 13.45 19.19
N PRO A 178 -0.85 12.93 20.11
CA PRO A 178 -0.89 13.35 21.51
C PRO A 178 -0.68 14.86 21.67
N ALA A 179 0.36 15.41 21.05
CA ALA A 179 0.67 16.84 21.08
C ALA A 179 -0.42 17.69 20.37
N PHE A 180 -0.98 17.18 19.28
CA PHE A 180 -2.10 17.82 18.59
C PHE A 180 -3.35 17.92 19.48
N LEU A 181 -3.68 16.88 20.24
CA LEU A 181 -4.81 16.86 21.16
C LEU A 181 -4.60 17.82 22.34
N GLU A 182 -3.37 17.90 22.86
CA GLU A 182 -2.98 18.87 23.91
C GLU A 182 -3.02 20.32 23.43
N ASN A 183 -2.78 20.55 22.13
CA ASN A 183 -2.83 21.86 21.51
C ASN A 183 -4.24 22.21 20.95
N ASP A 184 -5.30 21.87 21.68
CA ASP A 184 -6.70 22.15 21.31
C ASP A 184 -7.09 21.68 19.90
N CYS A 185 -6.53 20.57 19.43
CA CYS A 185 -6.72 20.05 18.08
C CYS A 185 -6.29 21.04 16.98
N ARG A 186 -5.21 21.81 17.22
CA ARG A 186 -4.57 22.69 16.23
C ARG A 186 -3.25 22.09 15.78
N ALA A 187 -3.18 21.71 14.51
CA ALA A 187 -1.95 21.17 13.93
C ALA A 187 -0.97 22.30 13.60
N THR A 188 0.29 22.12 13.97
CA THR A 188 1.37 23.04 13.57
C THR A 188 1.76 22.80 12.10
N PRO A 189 2.48 23.73 11.45
CA PRO A 189 3.00 23.53 10.10
C PRO A 189 3.85 22.26 9.96
N GLU A 190 4.64 21.91 10.98
CA GLU A 190 5.51 20.73 10.99
C GLU A 190 4.70 19.43 10.91
N MET A 191 3.58 19.36 11.65
CA MET A 191 2.65 18.23 11.64
C MET A 191 1.98 17.98 10.29
N ARG A 192 2.09 18.93 9.34
CA ARG A 192 1.57 18.83 7.97
C ARG A 192 2.61 18.29 6.97
N ILE A 193 3.85 18.02 7.40
CA ILE A 193 4.96 17.66 6.51
C ILE A 193 5.37 16.18 6.70
N LYS A 194 5.45 15.44 5.60
CA LYS A 194 6.01 14.08 5.55
C LYS A 194 7.40 14.10 4.90
N LYS A 195 8.45 13.77 5.66
CA LYS A 195 9.85 13.77 5.17
C LYS A 195 10.23 12.53 4.35
N PHE A 196 9.51 11.42 4.54
CA PHE A 196 9.73 10.14 3.85
C PHE A 196 11.22 9.68 3.79
N PRO A 197 11.87 9.48 4.96
CA PRO A 197 13.26 9.06 5.06
C PRO A 197 13.50 7.62 4.57
N LEU A 198 14.77 7.25 4.41
CA LEU A 198 15.20 5.92 3.93
C LEU A 198 14.54 4.76 4.69
N LYS A 199 14.45 4.84 6.03
CA LYS A 199 13.83 3.80 6.86
C LYS A 199 12.40 3.50 6.43
N GLU A 200 11.60 4.52 6.12
CA GLU A 200 10.20 4.34 5.71
C GLU A 200 10.07 3.75 4.31
N ARG A 201 11.01 4.06 3.41
CA ARG A 201 11.10 3.45 2.09
C ARG A 201 11.39 1.95 2.19
N LEU A 202 12.35 1.59 3.03
CA LEU A 202 12.75 0.21 3.27
C LEU A 202 11.64 -0.64 3.89
N VAL A 203 10.74 -0.03 4.67
CA VAL A 203 9.58 -0.71 5.27
C VAL A 203 8.58 -1.24 4.23
N LEU A 204 8.57 -0.70 3.01
CA LEU A 204 7.73 -1.19 1.91
C LEU A 204 8.41 -2.28 1.07
N VAL A 205 9.75 -2.35 1.06
CA VAL A 205 10.51 -3.28 0.22
C VAL A 205 10.03 -4.74 0.34
N PRO A 206 9.77 -5.31 1.53
CA PRO A 206 9.40 -6.72 1.62
C PRO A 206 8.10 -7.06 0.88
N VAL A 207 7.08 -6.20 0.95
CA VAL A 207 5.79 -6.47 0.28
C VAL A 207 5.95 -6.36 -1.24
N GLU A 208 6.72 -5.38 -1.71
CA GLU A 208 6.98 -5.17 -3.14
C GLU A 208 7.83 -6.31 -3.73
N VAL A 209 8.83 -6.80 -2.99
CA VAL A 209 9.62 -7.98 -3.38
C VAL A 209 8.73 -9.21 -3.48
N MET A 210 7.87 -9.47 -2.49
CA MET A 210 6.97 -10.63 -2.52
C MET A 210 5.98 -10.57 -3.68
N GLN A 211 5.40 -9.39 -3.96
CA GLN A 211 4.51 -9.20 -5.10
C GLN A 211 5.26 -9.33 -6.45
N GLY A 212 6.48 -8.78 -6.53
CA GLY A 212 7.35 -8.95 -7.69
C GLY A 212 7.71 -10.41 -7.93
N LEU A 213 8.03 -11.17 -6.88
CA LEU A 213 8.31 -12.61 -6.98
C LEU A 213 7.06 -13.41 -7.36
N GLN A 214 5.88 -13.07 -6.83
CA GLN A 214 4.63 -13.75 -7.18
C GLN A 214 4.35 -13.64 -8.70
N GLN A 215 4.67 -12.49 -9.31
CA GLN A 215 4.54 -12.29 -10.77
C GLN A 215 5.75 -12.84 -11.55
N GLY A 216 6.95 -12.77 -10.98
CA GLY A 216 8.21 -13.14 -11.63
C GLY A 216 8.50 -14.65 -11.63
N ILE A 217 8.10 -15.39 -10.60
CA ILE A 217 8.35 -16.85 -10.51
C ILE A 217 7.74 -17.59 -11.70
N PRO A 218 6.47 -17.38 -12.09
CA PRO A 218 5.91 -18.01 -13.29
C PRO A 218 6.74 -17.72 -14.56
N LEU A 219 7.23 -16.49 -14.70
CA LEU A 219 8.05 -16.08 -15.85
C LEU A 219 9.45 -16.71 -15.82
N MET A 220 10.09 -16.80 -14.65
CA MET A 220 11.37 -17.49 -14.48
C MET A 220 11.25 -18.99 -14.77
N LEU A 221 10.18 -19.63 -14.28
CA LEU A 221 9.89 -21.03 -14.57
C LEU A 221 9.59 -21.26 -16.05
N PHE A 222 8.88 -20.32 -16.70
CA PHE A 222 8.67 -20.36 -18.14
C PHE A 222 9.98 -20.43 -18.91
N PHE A 223 10.96 -19.57 -18.61
CA PHE A 223 12.27 -19.60 -19.27
C PHE A 223 13.02 -20.92 -19.05
N LEU A 224 13.04 -21.43 -17.80
CA LEU A 224 13.70 -22.69 -17.47
C LEU A 224 13.05 -23.89 -18.18
N LEU A 225 11.73 -23.96 -18.19
CA LEU A 225 10.98 -25.05 -18.81
C LEU A 225 11.13 -25.03 -20.34
N VAL A 226 10.94 -23.87 -20.97
CA VAL A 226 11.05 -23.74 -22.42
C VAL A 226 12.48 -24.03 -22.88
N ALA A 227 13.50 -23.50 -22.20
CA ALA A 227 14.89 -23.82 -22.52
C ALA A 227 15.20 -25.31 -22.36
N GLY A 228 14.73 -25.94 -21.27
CA GLY A 228 14.95 -27.36 -21.04
C GLY A 228 14.27 -28.27 -22.08
N LEU A 229 13.13 -27.85 -22.63
CA LEU A 229 12.38 -28.61 -23.63
C LEU A 229 12.82 -28.34 -25.07
N ALA A 230 13.25 -27.11 -25.36
CA ALA A 230 13.59 -26.67 -26.73
C ALA A 230 15.10 -26.67 -27.02
N GLY A 231 15.94 -26.63 -25.98
CA GLY A 231 17.39 -26.60 -26.14
C GLY A 231 17.98 -27.97 -26.44
N ASP A 232 19.13 -27.96 -27.11
CA ASP A 232 19.84 -29.19 -27.48
C ASP A 232 20.47 -29.86 -26.24
N GLY A 233 20.23 -31.17 -26.10
CA GLY A 233 20.84 -32.00 -25.06
C GLY A 233 19.95 -32.27 -23.84
N PRO A 234 20.55 -32.65 -22.69
CA PRO A 234 19.78 -33.01 -21.50
C PRO A 234 19.01 -31.81 -20.94
N PHE A 235 17.74 -32.03 -20.58
CA PHE A 235 16.82 -31.01 -20.07
C PHE A 235 17.46 -30.05 -19.04
N LEU A 236 18.14 -30.59 -18.02
CA LEU A 236 18.74 -29.76 -16.97
C LEU A 236 19.88 -28.88 -17.47
N ASN A 237 20.68 -29.36 -18.42
CA ASN A 237 21.78 -28.59 -18.97
C ASN A 237 21.24 -27.44 -19.82
N ALA A 238 20.32 -27.75 -20.74
CA ALA A 238 19.67 -26.75 -21.58
C ALA A 238 18.93 -25.68 -20.75
N ALA A 239 18.20 -26.10 -19.71
CA ALA A 239 17.54 -25.19 -18.78
C ALA A 239 18.52 -24.26 -18.04
N LEU A 240 19.66 -24.79 -17.59
CA LEU A 240 20.67 -23.99 -16.87
C LEU A 240 21.46 -23.05 -17.78
N VAL A 241 21.76 -23.47 -19.01
CA VAL A 241 22.58 -22.64 -19.93
C VAL A 241 21.72 -21.56 -20.58
N HIS A 242 20.54 -21.90 -21.11
CA HIS A 242 19.73 -20.96 -21.90
C HIS A 242 18.54 -20.38 -21.12
N GLY A 243 18.03 -21.09 -20.10
CA GLY A 243 16.87 -20.65 -19.32
C GLY A 243 17.23 -19.85 -18.07
N LEU A 244 18.35 -20.15 -17.42
CA LEU A 244 18.76 -19.46 -16.20
C LEU A 244 19.13 -17.97 -16.44
N PRO A 245 19.85 -17.58 -17.50
CA PRO A 245 20.20 -16.16 -17.72
C PRO A 245 18.99 -15.20 -17.83
N PRO A 246 17.95 -15.46 -18.65
CA PRO A 246 16.77 -14.60 -18.67
C PRO A 246 15.97 -14.68 -17.34
N ALA A 247 15.96 -15.84 -16.66
CA ALA A 247 15.35 -15.95 -15.33
C ALA A 247 16.06 -15.05 -14.29
N LEU A 248 17.40 -15.04 -14.29
CA LEU A 248 18.21 -14.13 -13.48
C LEU A 248 17.97 -12.66 -13.87
N SER A 249 17.71 -12.38 -15.15
CA SER A 249 17.38 -11.03 -15.63
C SER A 249 16.04 -10.52 -15.10
N VAL A 250 15.04 -11.40 -14.96
CA VAL A 250 13.77 -11.11 -14.26
C VAL A 250 14.06 -10.80 -12.78
N LEU A 251 14.85 -11.63 -12.10
CA LEU A 251 15.21 -11.43 -10.69
C LEU A 251 15.97 -10.11 -10.48
N THR A 252 16.93 -9.79 -11.36
CA THR A 252 17.65 -8.52 -11.38
C THR A 252 16.68 -7.35 -11.56
N GLY A 253 15.69 -7.48 -12.45
CA GLY A 253 14.63 -6.49 -12.62
C GLY A 253 13.81 -6.28 -11.35
N ILE A 254 13.45 -7.37 -10.65
CA ILE A 254 12.75 -7.33 -9.37
C ILE A 254 13.58 -6.59 -8.32
N ILE A 255 14.84 -6.97 -8.14
CA ILE A 255 15.74 -6.33 -7.17
C ILE A 255 15.92 -4.85 -7.49
N ALA A 256 16.13 -4.51 -8.76
CA ALA A 256 16.30 -3.12 -9.18
C ALA A 256 15.04 -2.27 -8.91
N GLY A 257 13.86 -2.79 -9.28
CA GLY A 257 12.59 -2.08 -9.13
C GLY A 257 12.14 -1.95 -7.67
N THR A 258 12.35 -3.00 -6.86
CA THR A 258 11.79 -3.10 -5.50
C THR A 258 12.77 -2.71 -4.39
N ILE A 259 14.08 -2.82 -4.62
CA ILE A 259 15.12 -2.54 -3.61
C ILE A 259 15.95 -1.31 -4.01
N VAL A 260 16.56 -1.33 -5.20
CA VAL A 260 17.49 -0.26 -5.62
C VAL A 260 16.75 1.06 -5.82
N THR A 261 15.60 1.01 -6.48
CA THR A 261 14.78 2.20 -6.77
C THR A 261 14.39 2.98 -5.51
N PRO A 262 13.76 2.39 -4.47
CA PRO A 262 13.42 3.13 -3.26
C PRO A 262 14.63 3.59 -2.43
N ILE A 263 15.72 2.82 -2.42
CA ILE A 263 16.96 3.22 -1.73
C ILE A 263 17.53 4.48 -2.39
N LEU A 264 17.65 4.45 -3.73
CA LEU A 264 18.29 5.52 -4.48
C LEU A 264 17.33 6.63 -4.94
N LEU A 265 16.06 6.56 -4.57
CA LEU A 265 14.98 7.41 -5.07
C LEU A 265 15.30 8.93 -5.15
N PRO A 266 15.98 9.55 -4.16
CA PRO A 266 16.30 10.98 -4.20
C PRO A 266 17.36 11.33 -5.24
N TRP A 267 18.24 10.38 -5.57
CA TRP A 267 19.38 10.58 -6.45
C TRP A 267 19.11 10.12 -7.88
N ILE A 268 18.13 9.24 -8.11
CA ILE A 268 17.77 8.82 -9.47
C ILE A 268 17.11 10.01 -10.19
N PRO A 269 17.64 10.47 -11.33
CA PRO A 269 17.11 11.62 -12.05
C PRO A 269 15.74 11.33 -12.68
N GLY A 270 15.00 12.40 -12.97
CA GLY A 270 13.68 12.32 -13.60
C GLY A 270 12.52 12.39 -12.60
N ARG A 271 11.33 12.72 -13.12
CA ARG A 271 10.06 12.75 -12.36
C ARG A 271 9.28 11.43 -12.43
N PRO A 272 9.15 10.77 -13.60
CA PRO A 272 8.39 9.51 -13.69
C PRO A 272 9.10 8.38 -12.95
N PHE A 273 8.34 7.62 -12.16
CA PHE A 273 8.84 6.44 -11.44
C PHE A 273 9.21 5.30 -12.38
N SER A 274 8.50 5.16 -13.49
CA SER A 274 8.84 4.25 -14.59
C SER A 274 10.25 4.47 -15.11
N VAL A 275 10.66 5.73 -15.30
CA VAL A 275 12.01 6.10 -15.74
C VAL A 275 13.03 5.82 -14.64
N LYS A 276 12.71 6.16 -13.38
CA LYS A 276 13.60 5.87 -12.26
C LYS A 276 13.87 4.38 -12.09
N GLY A 277 12.81 3.56 -12.19
CA GLY A 277 12.91 2.10 -12.18
C GLY A 277 13.75 1.59 -13.35
N ALA A 278 13.48 2.06 -14.58
CA ALA A 278 14.27 1.67 -15.75
C ALA A 278 15.76 2.01 -15.59
N LEU A 279 16.09 3.20 -15.05
CA LEU A 279 17.49 3.59 -14.80
C LEU A 279 18.16 2.73 -13.73
N ALA A 280 17.45 2.40 -12.64
CA ALA A 280 17.96 1.47 -11.63
C ALA A 280 18.19 0.08 -12.23
N GLY A 281 17.26 -0.40 -13.07
CA GLY A 281 17.39 -1.65 -13.82
C GLY A 281 18.58 -1.66 -14.76
N LEU A 282 18.79 -0.57 -15.51
CA LEU A 282 19.92 -0.41 -16.43
C LEU A 282 21.27 -0.52 -15.71
N VAL A 283 21.43 0.21 -14.62
CA VAL A 283 22.67 0.21 -13.83
C VAL A 283 22.92 -1.18 -13.24
N LEU A 284 21.90 -1.79 -12.63
CA LEU A 284 22.06 -3.10 -12.01
C LEU A 284 22.31 -4.20 -13.06
N PHE A 285 21.69 -4.11 -14.23
CA PHE A 285 21.94 -5.02 -15.35
C PHE A 285 23.41 -5.01 -15.75
N PHE A 286 24.00 -3.84 -16.03
CA PHE A 286 25.41 -3.76 -16.42
C PHE A 286 26.36 -4.23 -15.31
N LEU A 287 26.06 -3.95 -14.05
CA LEU A 287 26.84 -4.48 -12.93
C LEU A 287 26.83 -6.01 -12.90
N VAL A 288 25.66 -6.63 -13.03
CA VAL A 288 25.53 -8.09 -13.07
C VAL A 288 26.22 -8.66 -14.32
N PHE A 289 26.04 -8.05 -15.48
CA PHE A 289 26.61 -8.48 -16.76
C PHE A 289 28.15 -8.46 -16.75
N ILE A 290 28.74 -7.40 -16.19
CA ILE A 290 30.21 -7.27 -16.04
C ILE A 290 30.73 -8.32 -15.05
N VAL A 291 30.07 -8.49 -13.90
CA VAL A 291 30.50 -9.42 -12.84
C VAL A 291 30.34 -10.88 -13.27
N SER A 292 29.32 -11.20 -14.07
CA SER A 292 29.13 -12.56 -14.58
C SER A 292 30.20 -12.98 -15.59
N GLY A 293 31.10 -12.08 -15.99
CA GLY A 293 32.13 -12.37 -16.98
C GLY A 293 31.52 -12.79 -18.33
N ALA A 294 30.31 -12.30 -18.64
CA ALA A 294 29.68 -12.49 -19.93
C ALA A 294 30.43 -11.61 -20.94
N ASP A 295 31.59 -12.09 -21.36
CA ASP A 295 32.57 -11.46 -22.25
C ASP A 295 32.05 -11.28 -23.69
N GLY A 296 30.77 -11.57 -23.95
CA GLY A 296 30.11 -11.41 -25.24
C GLY A 296 30.62 -12.38 -26.31
N SER A 297 31.61 -13.21 -26.01
CA SER A 297 32.26 -14.16 -26.92
C SER A 297 31.55 -15.51 -27.02
N GLY A 298 30.63 -15.83 -26.11
CA GLY A 298 29.92 -17.13 -26.06
C GLY A 298 28.41 -17.07 -26.28
N TYR A 299 27.81 -15.87 -26.36
CA TYR A 299 26.37 -15.69 -26.50
C TYR A 299 26.04 -14.96 -27.81
N PHE A 300 24.97 -15.37 -28.49
CA PHE A 300 24.50 -14.66 -29.67
C PHE A 300 24.10 -13.23 -29.27
N MET A 301 24.38 -12.23 -30.11
CA MET A 301 24.16 -10.80 -29.76
C MET A 301 22.72 -10.49 -29.30
N LEU A 302 21.74 -11.33 -29.67
CA LEU A 302 20.34 -11.17 -29.28
C LEU A 302 20.07 -11.51 -27.80
N GLU A 303 20.87 -12.36 -27.17
CA GLU A 303 20.61 -12.80 -25.79
C GLU A 303 20.86 -11.69 -24.76
N PRO A 304 22.01 -10.98 -24.75
CA PRO A 304 22.20 -9.86 -23.82
C PRO A 304 21.18 -8.73 -24.04
N ILE A 305 20.75 -8.50 -25.29
CA ILE A 305 19.72 -7.51 -25.61
C ILE A 305 18.37 -7.95 -25.02
N SER A 306 18.01 -9.23 -25.14
CA SER A 306 16.81 -9.79 -24.52
C SER A 306 16.82 -9.58 -23.00
N TRP A 307 17.91 -9.98 -22.35
CA TRP A 307 18.07 -9.88 -20.89
C TRP A 307 17.93 -8.44 -20.41
N LEU A 308 18.56 -7.50 -21.12
CA LEU A 308 18.43 -6.07 -20.85
C LEU A 308 16.97 -5.62 -20.96
N LEU A 309 16.29 -5.94 -22.05
CA LEU A 309 14.89 -5.53 -22.26
C LEU A 309 13.97 -6.09 -21.16
N ILE A 310 14.15 -7.35 -20.77
CA ILE A 310 13.40 -7.99 -19.67
C ILE A 310 13.67 -7.25 -18.35
N THR A 311 14.94 -7.04 -17.99
CA THR A 311 15.31 -6.34 -16.76
C THR A 311 14.75 -4.92 -16.72
N LEU A 312 14.84 -4.17 -17.81
CA LEU A 312 14.30 -2.81 -17.90
C LEU A 312 12.78 -2.79 -17.78
N ALA A 313 12.07 -3.69 -18.47
CA ALA A 313 10.61 -3.76 -18.41
C ALA A 313 10.13 -4.09 -16.98
N VAL A 314 10.69 -5.13 -16.37
CA VAL A 314 10.34 -5.57 -15.01
C VAL A 314 10.68 -4.49 -13.97
N SER A 315 11.89 -3.92 -14.04
CA SER A 315 12.32 -2.89 -13.09
C SER A 315 11.52 -1.60 -13.23
N SER A 316 11.24 -1.17 -14.45
CA SER A 316 10.41 0.00 -14.73
C SER A 316 8.97 -0.16 -14.22
N TRP A 317 8.38 -1.35 -14.42
CA TRP A 317 7.05 -1.68 -13.91
C TRP A 317 7.00 -1.62 -12.38
N LEU A 318 7.90 -2.35 -11.71
CA LEU A 318 7.93 -2.41 -10.24
C LEU A 318 8.33 -1.07 -9.61
N GLY A 319 9.14 -0.26 -10.29
CA GLY A 319 9.46 1.11 -9.86
C GLY A 319 8.22 2.00 -9.71
N MET A 320 7.17 1.78 -10.51
CA MET A 320 5.91 2.53 -10.42
C MET A 320 5.10 2.23 -9.15
N ALA A 321 5.39 1.14 -8.44
CA ALA A 321 4.74 0.85 -7.15
C ALA A 321 5.02 1.93 -6.09
N PHE A 322 6.14 2.65 -6.22
CA PHE A 322 6.53 3.73 -5.31
C PHE A 322 5.95 5.10 -5.67
N THR A 323 5.10 5.21 -6.71
CA THR A 323 4.44 6.47 -7.07
C THR A 323 3.64 7.06 -5.91
N GLY A 324 2.91 6.22 -5.18
CA GLY A 324 2.15 6.61 -3.99
C GLY A 324 2.99 6.88 -2.74
N ALA A 325 4.32 6.66 -2.81
CA ALA A 325 5.24 6.84 -1.70
C ALA A 325 5.88 8.25 -1.69
N SER A 326 5.62 9.07 -2.70
CA SER A 326 6.13 10.44 -2.81
C SER A 326 5.04 11.43 -3.16
N THR A 327 5.31 12.72 -2.93
CA THR A 327 4.44 13.81 -3.37
C THR A 327 4.73 14.28 -4.80
N PHE A 328 5.59 13.58 -5.56
CA PHE A 328 6.02 14.01 -6.89
C PHE A 328 4.90 13.96 -7.93
N THR A 329 3.91 13.07 -7.75
CA THR A 329 2.87 12.82 -8.75
C THR A 329 1.47 12.94 -8.13
N SER A 330 0.59 13.65 -8.83
CA SER A 330 -0.85 13.63 -8.55
C SER A 330 -1.49 12.37 -9.14
N LEU A 331 -2.71 12.02 -8.73
CA LEU A 331 -3.47 10.90 -9.30
C LEU A 331 -3.56 10.96 -10.83
N ASN A 332 -3.82 12.15 -11.37
CA ASN A 332 -3.83 12.39 -12.82
C ASN A 332 -2.44 12.22 -13.46
N GLY A 333 -1.38 12.62 -12.74
CA GLY A 333 0.01 12.40 -13.14
C GLY A 333 0.35 10.91 -13.24
N VAL A 334 0.00 10.13 -12.22
CA VAL A 334 0.20 8.67 -12.20
C VAL A 334 -0.57 8.00 -13.34
N ARG A 335 -1.84 8.37 -13.55
CA ARG A 335 -2.63 7.84 -14.66
C ARG A 335 -1.98 8.11 -16.02
N LYS A 336 -1.48 9.33 -16.24
CA LYS A 336 -0.78 9.73 -17.47
C LYS A 336 0.53 8.96 -17.66
N GLU A 337 1.27 8.72 -16.58
CA GLU A 337 2.48 7.91 -16.58
C GLU A 337 2.17 6.46 -16.98
N MET A 338 1.21 5.82 -16.31
CA MET A 338 0.80 4.45 -16.60
C MET A 338 0.36 4.27 -18.06
N LEU A 339 -0.47 5.18 -18.59
CA LEU A 339 -0.92 5.11 -19.98
C LEU A 339 0.22 5.19 -21.01
N ARG A 340 1.37 5.77 -20.65
CA ARG A 340 2.54 5.90 -21.53
C ARG A 340 3.56 4.78 -21.30
N ALA A 341 3.83 4.47 -20.04
CA ALA A 341 4.89 3.54 -19.65
C ALA A 341 4.47 2.08 -19.84
N MET A 342 3.22 1.71 -19.50
CA MET A 342 2.78 0.31 -19.56
C MET A 342 2.87 -0.30 -20.96
N PRO A 343 2.44 0.38 -22.06
CA PRO A 343 2.60 -0.17 -23.40
C PRO A 343 4.06 -0.39 -23.78
N ALA A 344 4.96 0.54 -23.41
CA ALA A 344 6.38 0.43 -23.68
C ALA A 344 7.05 -0.69 -22.87
N GLN A 345 6.69 -0.84 -21.60
CA GLN A 345 7.15 -1.93 -20.73
C GLN A 345 6.70 -3.29 -21.26
N PHE A 346 5.41 -3.40 -21.65
CA PHE A 346 4.86 -4.62 -22.22
C PHE A 346 5.52 -4.97 -23.55
N ALA A 347 5.67 -4.01 -24.46
CA ALA A 347 6.36 -4.20 -25.73
C ALA A 347 7.82 -4.62 -25.51
N GLY A 348 8.54 -3.97 -24.58
CA GLY A 348 9.91 -4.34 -24.22
C GLY A 348 10.02 -5.76 -23.68
N LEU A 349 9.09 -6.19 -22.81
CA LEU A 349 9.06 -7.55 -22.29
C LEU A 349 8.79 -8.58 -23.40
N VAL A 350 7.80 -8.34 -24.26
CA VAL A 350 7.47 -9.23 -25.38
C VAL A 350 8.62 -9.33 -26.38
N LEU A 351 9.24 -8.20 -26.73
CA LEU A 351 10.42 -8.18 -27.60
C LEU A 351 11.59 -8.91 -26.95
N GLY A 352 11.82 -8.72 -25.65
CA GLY A 352 12.84 -9.47 -24.91
C GLY A 352 12.62 -10.98 -24.99
N ILE A 353 11.40 -11.46 -24.69
CA ILE A 353 11.05 -12.88 -24.80
C ILE A 353 11.23 -13.38 -26.24
N GLY A 354 10.81 -12.60 -27.23
CA GLY A 354 10.93 -12.97 -28.66
C GLY A 354 12.38 -13.06 -29.12
N LEU A 355 13.24 -12.13 -28.71
CA LEU A 355 14.68 -12.15 -29.04
C LEU A 355 15.41 -13.32 -28.39
N TRP A 356 15.05 -13.67 -27.16
CA TRP A 356 15.55 -14.88 -26.51
C TRP A 356 15.06 -16.15 -27.22
N GLY A 357 13.78 -16.20 -27.58
CA GLY A 357 13.26 -17.32 -28.38
C GLY A 357 13.99 -17.45 -29.73
N ALA A 358 14.28 -16.33 -30.39
CA ALA A 358 15.00 -16.29 -31.66
C ALA A 358 16.47 -16.72 -31.54
N SER A 359 17.10 -16.57 -30.38
CA SER A 359 18.51 -16.99 -30.20
C SER A 359 18.67 -18.50 -30.33
N PHE A 360 17.66 -19.31 -29.98
CA PHE A 360 17.68 -20.76 -30.18
C PHE A 360 17.70 -21.20 -31.65
N TRP A 361 17.17 -20.37 -32.56
CA TRP A 361 17.06 -20.73 -33.98
C TRP A 361 18.16 -20.09 -34.83
N LEU A 362 18.75 -19.00 -34.34
CA LEU A 362 19.71 -18.18 -35.07
C LEU A 362 21.16 -18.32 -34.57
N GLY A 363 21.34 -18.80 -33.34
CA GLY A 363 22.64 -19.23 -32.79
C GLY A 363 22.80 -20.73 -32.91
#